data_AF-N6U1Y3-F1
#
_entry.id   AF-N6U1Y3-F1
#
_cell.length_a   1.000
_cell.length_b   1.000
_cell.length_c   1.000
_cell.angle_alpha   90.00
_cell.angle_beta   90.00
_cell.angle_gamma   90.00
#
_symmetry.space_group_name_H-M   'P 1'
#
loop_
_entity.id
_entity.type
_entity.pdbx_description
1 polymer ?
#
loop_
_entity_poly.entity_id
_entity_poly.type
_entity_poly.pdbx_seq_one_letter_code
_entity_poly.pdbx_strand_id
1 'polypeptide(L)'
;MLDAGADYLLAAKANQPGLMGEIERFFADAPANLTSTVTEVDKGHGRVEERRVTVSTQIDWLSGDRRFPGEYRFPSIATIVKVQAQVYEKSRQSSQVRFYISSRSMTALQFAEAIRGHWAIENSLHWVLDVTFNEDAARSRTGHGPANMAVVRHFAINMVRSHNDKRSIKLRRNKAGRNPQYMAEIIRA
;
A
#
# COMPACT_ATOMS: atom_id res chain seq x y z
N MET A 1 -17.92 -0.04 -3.04
CA MET A 1 -16.76 0.25 -3.93
C MET A 1 -17.18 -0.03 -5.36
N LEU A 2 -17.50 -1.29 -5.69
CA LEU A 2 -18.05 -1.65 -7.00
C LEU A 2 -19.37 -0.94 -7.33
N ASP A 3 -20.30 -0.86 -6.38
CA ASP A 3 -21.59 -0.15 -6.58
C ASP A 3 -21.44 1.36 -6.84
N ALA A 4 -20.27 1.92 -6.52
CA ALA A 4 -19.92 3.31 -6.78
C ALA A 4 -19.06 3.47 -8.05
N GLY A 5 -18.93 2.42 -8.87
CA GLY A 5 -18.14 2.41 -10.10
C GLY A 5 -16.63 2.35 -9.90
N ALA A 6 -16.15 2.02 -8.70
CA ALA A 6 -14.72 1.94 -8.38
C ALA A 6 -14.22 0.50 -8.27
N ASP A 7 -13.03 0.25 -8.79
CA ASP A 7 -12.31 -1.02 -8.69
C ASP A 7 -11.52 -1.15 -7.39
N TYR A 8 -11.31 -2.40 -6.95
CA TYR A 8 -10.43 -2.70 -5.82
C TYR A 8 -9.17 -3.44 -6.26
N LEU A 9 -8.07 -3.18 -5.55
CA LEU A 9 -6.83 -3.95 -5.55
C LEU A 9 -6.42 -4.14 -4.09
N LEU A 10 -6.59 -5.36 -3.57
CA LEU A 10 -6.46 -5.65 -2.14
C LEU A 10 -5.44 -6.75 -1.90
N ALA A 11 -4.59 -6.58 -0.88
CA ALA A 11 -3.69 -7.64 -0.44
C ALA A 11 -4.49 -8.78 0.20
N ALA A 12 -4.27 -10.01 -0.27
CA ALA A 12 -4.76 -11.22 0.39
C ALA A 12 -3.89 -11.44 1.63
N LYS A 13 -4.49 -11.28 2.82
CA LYS A 13 -3.80 -11.36 4.11
C LYS A 13 -4.02 -12.72 4.76
N ALA A 14 -3.13 -13.08 5.69
CA ALA A 14 -3.17 -14.36 6.40
C ALA A 14 -4.45 -14.59 7.24
N ASN A 15 -5.22 -13.53 7.52
CA ASN A 15 -6.54 -13.65 8.14
C ASN A 15 -7.63 -14.17 7.17
N GLN A 16 -7.26 -14.50 5.93
CA GLN A 16 -8.09 -15.15 4.91
C GLN A 16 -7.37 -16.42 4.40
N PRO A 17 -7.15 -17.42 5.27
CA PRO A 17 -6.25 -18.54 4.98
C PRO A 17 -6.69 -19.40 3.80
N GLY A 18 -7.99 -19.56 3.57
CA GLY A 18 -8.54 -20.28 2.41
C GLY A 18 -8.12 -19.62 1.10
N LEU A 19 -8.55 -18.36 0.89
CA LEU A 19 -8.23 -17.57 -0.29
C LEU A 19 -6.71 -17.47 -0.54
N MET A 20 -5.93 -17.14 0.49
CA MET A 20 -4.48 -17.01 0.35
C MET A 20 -3.83 -18.35 -0.05
N GLY A 21 -4.22 -19.44 0.61
CA GLY A 21 -3.64 -20.76 0.35
C GLY A 21 -4.01 -21.34 -1.01
N GLU A 22 -5.17 -20.99 -1.58
CA GLU A 22 -5.50 -21.39 -2.94
C GLU A 22 -4.74 -20.56 -4.00
N ILE A 23 -4.62 -19.25 -3.80
CA ILE A 23 -3.80 -18.37 -4.67
C ILE A 23 -2.33 -18.81 -4.65
N GLU A 24 -1.80 -19.14 -3.48
CA GLU A 24 -0.44 -19.65 -3.33
C GLU A 24 -0.24 -20.95 -4.11
N ARG A 25 -1.16 -21.91 -3.97
CA ARG A 25 -1.13 -23.18 -4.72
C ARG A 25 -1.19 -22.94 -6.22
N PHE A 26 -2.07 -22.06 -6.68
CA PHE A 26 -2.14 -21.71 -8.11
C PHE A 26 -0.79 -21.19 -8.60
N PHE A 27 -0.19 -20.20 -7.94
CA PHE A 27 1.09 -19.63 -8.39
C PHE A 27 2.32 -20.52 -8.15
N ALA A 28 2.18 -21.63 -7.43
CA ALA A 28 3.23 -22.63 -7.32
C ALA A 28 3.35 -23.45 -8.61
N ASP A 29 2.21 -23.79 -9.23
CA ASP A 29 2.10 -24.68 -10.39
C ASP A 29 1.57 -23.98 -11.66
N ALA A 30 1.42 -22.65 -11.63
CA ALA A 30 0.81 -21.90 -12.72
C ALA A 30 1.60 -22.06 -14.03
N PRO A 31 0.97 -22.52 -15.12
CA PRO A 31 1.65 -22.67 -16.39
C PRO A 31 1.90 -21.29 -17.02
N ALA A 32 2.99 -21.19 -17.80
CA ALA A 32 3.46 -19.92 -18.35
C ALA A 32 2.44 -19.23 -19.27
N ASN A 33 1.56 -19.99 -19.93
CA ASN A 33 0.51 -19.46 -20.80
C ASN A 33 -0.68 -18.85 -20.04
N LEU A 34 -0.82 -19.11 -18.74
CA LEU A 34 -1.89 -18.54 -17.90
C LEU A 34 -1.41 -17.36 -17.06
N THR A 35 -0.15 -16.94 -17.22
CA THR A 35 0.44 -15.86 -16.44
C THR A 35 1.14 -14.84 -17.32
N SER A 36 1.14 -13.59 -16.85
CA SER A 36 2.01 -12.53 -17.38
C SER A 36 2.89 -12.02 -16.26
N THR A 37 4.16 -11.72 -16.54
CA THR A 37 5.13 -11.31 -15.52
C THR A 37 5.92 -10.10 -15.99
N VAL A 38 6.15 -9.16 -15.08
CA VAL A 38 7.13 -8.07 -15.23
C VAL A 38 8.12 -8.13 -14.07
N THR A 39 9.37 -7.74 -14.33
CA THR A 39 10.40 -7.60 -13.29
C THR A 39 10.96 -6.20 -13.35
N GLU A 40 11.00 -5.53 -12.20
CA GLU A 40 11.63 -4.22 -12.01
C GLU A 40 12.81 -4.37 -11.07
N VAL A 41 13.92 -3.67 -11.35
CA VAL A 41 15.09 -3.63 -10.49
C VAL A 41 15.36 -2.18 -10.11
N ASP A 42 15.49 -1.94 -8.81
CA ASP A 42 15.83 -0.64 -8.24
C ASP A 42 17.14 -0.75 -7.46
N LYS A 43 18.00 0.26 -7.55
CA LYS A 43 19.28 0.33 -6.84
C LYS A 43 19.44 1.70 -6.20
N GLY A 44 19.61 1.72 -4.88
CA GLY A 44 19.82 2.95 -4.13
C GLY A 44 20.41 2.70 -2.75
N HIS A 45 21.26 3.61 -2.27
CA HIS A 45 21.81 3.59 -0.90
C HIS A 45 22.48 2.26 -0.48
N GLY A 46 23.11 1.54 -1.43
CA GLY A 46 23.75 0.25 -1.16
C GLY A 46 22.79 -0.95 -1.09
N ARG A 47 21.52 -0.73 -1.45
CA ARG A 47 20.46 -1.73 -1.55
C ARG A 47 20.08 -1.94 -3.02
N VAL A 48 19.95 -3.19 -3.44
CA VAL A 48 19.34 -3.58 -4.72
C VAL A 48 18.04 -4.30 -4.40
N GLU A 49 16.95 -3.90 -5.04
CA GLU A 49 15.65 -4.53 -4.88
C GLU A 49 15.12 -4.96 -6.24
N GLU A 50 14.94 -6.27 -6.41
CA GLU A 50 14.23 -6.85 -7.55
C GLU A 50 12.78 -7.11 -7.13
N ARG A 51 11.81 -6.58 -7.87
CA ARG A 51 10.39 -6.90 -7.70
C ARG A 51 9.87 -7.58 -8.95
N ARG A 52 9.34 -8.78 -8.78
CA ARG A 52 8.65 -9.54 -9.81
C ARG A 52 7.16 -9.54 -9.54
N VAL A 53 6.38 -9.09 -10.51
CA VAL A 53 4.91 -9.05 -10.45
C VAL A 53 4.39 -10.02 -11.49
N THR A 54 3.72 -11.08 -11.03
CA THR A 54 3.11 -12.11 -11.87
C THR A 54 1.59 -12.05 -11.69
N VAL A 55 0.86 -12.01 -12.80
CA VAL A 55 -0.61 -11.83 -12.82
C VAL A 55 -1.27 -12.99 -13.54
N SER A 56 -2.48 -13.35 -13.11
CA SER A 56 -3.34 -14.29 -13.83
C SER A 56 -4.81 -13.89 -13.73
N THR A 57 -5.50 -13.99 -14.86
CA THR A 57 -6.96 -13.90 -14.95
C THR A 57 -7.62 -15.27 -14.83
N GLN A 58 -6.84 -16.36 -14.69
CA GLN A 58 -7.40 -17.69 -14.49
C GLN A 58 -7.86 -17.85 -13.05
N ILE A 59 -9.14 -17.63 -12.83
CA ILE A 59 -9.75 -17.56 -11.49
C ILE A 59 -10.97 -18.47 -11.33
N ASP A 60 -11.35 -19.25 -12.34
CA ASP A 60 -12.55 -20.09 -12.29
C ASP A 60 -12.53 -21.04 -11.09
N TRP A 61 -11.34 -21.47 -10.67
CA TRP A 61 -11.13 -22.35 -9.53
C TRP A 61 -11.35 -21.66 -8.16
N LEU A 62 -11.33 -20.32 -8.07
CA LEU A 62 -11.63 -19.56 -6.84
C LEU A 62 -13.12 -19.56 -6.48
N SER A 63 -13.98 -19.93 -7.43
CA SER A 63 -15.43 -19.82 -7.30
C SER A 63 -16.10 -21.03 -6.63
N GLY A 64 -15.34 -21.86 -5.90
CA GLY A 64 -15.83 -23.08 -5.27
C GLY A 64 -17.04 -22.87 -4.34
N ASP A 65 -17.96 -23.85 -4.35
CA ASP A 65 -19.18 -23.82 -3.53
C ASP A 65 -18.95 -24.13 -2.04
N ARG A 66 -17.75 -24.59 -1.66
CA ARG A 66 -17.39 -24.84 -0.25
C ARG A 66 -17.15 -23.51 0.47
N ARG A 67 -17.97 -23.26 1.50
CA ARG A 67 -18.00 -21.96 2.19
C ARG A 67 -18.00 -22.15 3.70
N PHE A 68 -17.26 -21.31 4.40
CA PHE A 68 -17.32 -21.22 5.85
C PHE A 68 -18.25 -20.06 6.27
N PRO A 69 -19.06 -20.21 7.35
CA PRO A 69 -19.82 -19.10 7.90
C PRO A 69 -18.89 -17.93 8.29
N GLY A 70 -19.12 -16.74 7.73
CA GLY A 70 -18.30 -15.54 8.00
C GLY A 70 -17.18 -15.26 6.98
N GLU A 71 -17.07 -16.06 5.92
CA GLU A 71 -16.13 -15.83 4.83
C GLU A 71 -16.43 -14.52 4.08
N TYR A 72 -15.41 -13.67 3.93
CA TYR A 72 -15.53 -12.37 3.26
C TYR A 72 -15.74 -12.58 1.75
N ARG A 73 -16.85 -12.06 1.23
CA ARG A 73 -17.12 -12.07 -0.22
C ARG A 73 -16.26 -11.02 -0.91
N PHE A 74 -15.50 -11.44 -1.90
CA PHE A 74 -14.99 -10.57 -2.94
C PHE A 74 -15.76 -10.86 -4.23
N PRO A 75 -17.00 -10.35 -4.35
CA PRO A 75 -17.73 -10.51 -5.60
C PRO A 75 -16.91 -9.85 -6.71
N SER A 76 -16.81 -10.53 -7.85
CA SER A 76 -16.17 -9.99 -9.05
C SER A 76 -14.65 -9.87 -8.98
N ILE A 77 -13.95 -10.79 -8.29
CA ILE A 77 -12.51 -10.96 -8.58
C ILE A 77 -12.38 -11.21 -10.08
N ALA A 78 -11.48 -10.49 -10.74
CA ALA A 78 -11.15 -10.66 -12.15
C ALA A 78 -9.68 -11.06 -12.35
N THR A 79 -8.82 -10.79 -11.36
CA THR A 79 -7.39 -11.07 -11.45
C THR A 79 -6.77 -11.33 -10.09
N ILE A 80 -5.82 -12.26 -10.05
CA ILE A 80 -4.92 -12.49 -8.92
C ILE A 80 -3.50 -12.07 -9.29
N VAL A 81 -2.77 -11.58 -8.30
CA VAL A 81 -1.42 -11.03 -8.48
C VAL A 81 -0.49 -11.58 -7.41
N LYS A 82 0.69 -12.03 -7.81
CA LYS A 82 1.81 -12.40 -6.94
C LYS A 82 2.90 -11.36 -7.10
N VAL A 83 3.35 -10.78 -5.99
CA VAL A 83 4.50 -9.89 -5.93
C VAL A 83 5.60 -10.56 -5.13
N GLN A 84 6.74 -10.80 -5.76
CA GLN A 84 7.95 -11.28 -5.10
C GLN A 84 8.95 -10.13 -5.05
N ALA A 85 9.40 -9.77 -3.86
CA ALA A 85 10.45 -8.78 -3.65
C ALA A 85 11.69 -9.48 -3.11
N GLN A 86 12.83 -9.34 -3.80
CA GLN A 86 14.14 -9.76 -3.33
C GLN A 86 14.99 -8.53 -3.09
N VAL A 87 15.49 -8.41 -1.86
CA VAL A 87 16.35 -7.30 -1.44
C VAL A 87 17.73 -7.83 -1.16
N TYR A 88 18.73 -7.23 -1.79
CA TYR A 88 20.14 -7.52 -1.63
C TYR A 88 20.82 -6.30 -1.01
N GLU A 89 21.42 -6.52 0.15
CA GLU A 89 22.26 -5.59 0.88
C GLU A 89 23.62 -6.25 1.13
N LYS A 90 24.66 -5.46 1.43
CA LYS A 90 26.05 -5.95 1.55
C LYS A 90 26.21 -7.18 2.44
N SER A 91 25.41 -7.32 3.50
CA SER A 91 25.50 -8.38 4.49
C SER A 91 24.25 -9.26 4.58
N ARG A 92 23.21 -8.97 3.78
CA ARG A 92 21.91 -9.63 3.95
C ARG A 92 21.15 -9.71 2.63
N GLN A 93 20.55 -10.87 2.41
CA GLN A 93 19.50 -11.04 1.42
C GLN A 93 18.19 -11.30 2.15
N SER A 94 17.10 -10.73 1.64
CA SER A 94 15.75 -11.06 2.11
C SER A 94 14.81 -11.23 0.93
N SER A 95 13.80 -12.07 1.12
CA SER A 95 12.77 -12.34 0.12
C SER A 95 11.42 -12.24 0.78
N GLN A 96 10.45 -11.65 0.08
CA GLN A 96 9.08 -11.55 0.54
C GLN A 96 8.12 -11.79 -0.61
N VAL A 97 7.08 -12.58 -0.35
CA VAL A 97 5.98 -12.81 -1.29
C VAL A 97 4.71 -12.18 -0.72
N ARG A 98 3.95 -11.49 -1.57
CA ARG A 98 2.62 -10.96 -1.27
C ARG A 98 1.66 -11.32 -2.37
N PHE A 99 0.42 -11.62 -2.01
CA PHE A 99 -0.65 -11.89 -2.95
C PHE A 99 -1.70 -10.78 -2.92
N TYR A 100 -2.29 -10.50 -4.06
CA TYR A 100 -3.36 -9.52 -4.21
C TYR A 100 -4.48 -10.06 -5.08
N ILE A 101 -5.68 -9.54 -4.85
CA ILE A 101 -6.87 -9.75 -5.68
C ILE A 101 -7.32 -8.40 -6.24
N SER A 102 -7.87 -8.44 -7.46
CA SER A 102 -8.37 -7.26 -8.16
C SER A 102 -9.73 -7.52 -8.77
N SER A 103 -10.62 -6.53 -8.74
CA SER A 103 -11.88 -6.57 -9.52
C SER A 103 -11.68 -6.28 -10.99
N ARG A 104 -10.50 -5.78 -11.37
CA ARG A 104 -10.17 -5.36 -12.73
C ARG A 104 -9.00 -6.15 -13.28
N SER A 105 -9.12 -6.55 -14.55
CA SER A 105 -8.02 -7.08 -15.33
C SER A 105 -7.13 -5.97 -15.87
N MET A 106 -5.84 -6.07 -15.58
CA MET A 106 -4.78 -5.14 -16.01
C MET A 106 -3.51 -5.91 -16.35
N THR A 107 -2.55 -5.25 -17.00
CA THR A 107 -1.24 -5.87 -17.29
C THR A 107 -0.39 -5.99 -16.03
N ALA A 108 0.61 -6.87 -16.05
CA ALA A 108 1.58 -7.01 -14.95
C ALA A 108 2.28 -5.68 -14.61
N LEU A 109 2.59 -4.86 -15.62
CA LEU A 109 3.18 -3.53 -15.44
C LEU A 109 2.21 -2.56 -14.74
N GLN A 110 0.94 -2.51 -15.18
CA GLN A 110 -0.06 -1.67 -14.53
C GLN A 110 -0.29 -2.06 -13.06
N PHE A 111 -0.27 -3.36 -12.75
CA PHE A 111 -0.31 -3.82 -11.37
C PHE A 111 0.95 -3.45 -10.58
N ALA A 112 2.14 -3.55 -11.18
CA ALA A 112 3.38 -3.13 -10.54
C ALA A 112 3.33 -1.64 -10.15
N GLU A 113 2.89 -0.78 -11.07
CA GLU A 113 2.73 0.66 -10.85
C GLU A 113 1.67 0.95 -9.78
N ALA A 114 0.49 0.33 -9.86
CA ALA A 114 -0.60 0.54 -8.90
C ALA A 114 -0.19 0.13 -7.47
N ILE A 115 0.44 -1.05 -7.33
CA ILE A 115 0.92 -1.55 -6.04
C ILE A 115 2.01 -0.62 -5.50
N ARG A 116 2.97 -0.22 -6.34
CA ARG A 116 4.05 0.70 -5.96
C ARG A 116 3.51 2.07 -5.54
N GLY A 117 2.52 2.60 -6.25
CA GLY A 117 1.83 3.84 -5.91
C GLY A 117 1.12 3.75 -4.56
N HIS A 118 0.43 2.64 -4.28
CA HIS A 118 -0.19 2.41 -2.98
C HIS A 118 0.84 2.40 -1.84
N TRP A 119 1.97 1.70 -2.01
CA TRP A 119 3.07 1.72 -1.03
C TRP A 119 3.72 3.10 -0.87
N ALA A 120 3.79 3.90 -1.95
CA ALA A 120 4.27 5.26 -1.86
C ALA A 120 3.35 6.16 -1.02
N ILE A 121 2.02 5.94 -1.07
CA ILE A 121 1.07 6.63 -0.19
C ILE A 121 1.32 6.24 1.26
N GLU A 122 1.42 4.95 1.56
CA GLU A 122 1.71 4.45 2.91
C GLU A 122 2.99 5.07 3.50
N ASN A 123 4.08 5.03 2.73
CA ASN A 123 5.38 5.56 3.17
C ASN A 123 5.39 7.08 3.28
N SER A 124 4.77 7.78 2.32
CA SER A 124 4.83 9.24 2.30
C SER A 124 3.88 9.87 3.30
N LEU A 125 2.66 9.33 3.46
CA LEU A 125 1.57 9.86 4.27
C LEU A 125 1.47 9.20 5.63
N HIS A 126 1.14 7.91 5.69
CA HIS A 126 0.82 7.22 6.94
C HIS A 126 2.01 7.22 7.90
N TRP A 127 3.20 6.82 7.43
CA TRP A 127 4.40 6.88 8.26
C TRP A 127 4.70 8.30 8.81
N VAL A 128 4.45 9.34 7.99
CA VAL A 128 4.65 10.72 8.45
C VAL A 128 3.59 11.12 9.47
N LEU A 129 2.34 10.68 9.32
CA LEU A 129 1.29 10.92 10.32
C LEU A 129 1.63 10.21 11.64
N ASP A 130 2.00 8.94 11.57
CA ASP A 130 2.32 8.09 12.72
C ASP A 130 3.52 8.63 13.49
N VAL A 131 4.65 8.80 12.80
CA VAL A 131 5.94 9.13 13.43
C VAL A 131 6.15 10.62 13.55
N THR A 132 5.91 11.38 12.47
CA THR A 132 6.12 12.82 12.54
C THR A 132 4.97 13.43 13.33
N PHE A 133 3.71 13.25 12.96
CA PHE A 133 2.57 13.85 13.67
C PHE A 133 2.14 13.12 14.95
N ASN A 134 2.86 12.06 15.34
CA ASN A 134 2.69 11.35 16.60
C ASN A 134 1.25 10.80 16.76
N GLU A 135 0.69 10.31 15.64
CA GLU A 135 -0.66 9.77 15.61
C GLU A 135 -0.76 8.49 16.45
N ASP A 136 0.20 7.58 16.34
CA ASP A 136 0.26 6.34 17.13
C ASP A 136 0.25 6.57 18.64
N ALA A 137 0.89 7.64 19.10
CA ALA A 137 0.96 7.98 20.53
C ALA A 137 -0.24 8.83 21.00
N ALA A 138 -1.19 9.17 20.12
CA ALA A 138 -2.36 9.94 20.50
C ALA A 138 -3.22 9.19 21.54
N ARG A 139 -3.69 9.92 22.56
CA ARG A 139 -4.49 9.34 23.64
C ARG A 139 -5.99 9.56 23.50
N SER A 140 -6.41 10.41 22.55
CA SER A 140 -7.81 10.66 22.24
C SER A 140 -8.49 9.36 21.80
N ARG A 141 -9.43 8.85 22.61
CA ARG A 141 -10.13 7.57 22.39
C ARG A 141 -11.65 7.68 22.45
N THR A 142 -12.19 8.86 22.74
CA THR A 142 -13.63 9.06 23.03
C THR A 142 -14.24 10.14 22.14
N GLY A 143 -15.56 10.04 21.95
CA GLY A 143 -16.35 10.97 21.15
C GLY A 143 -15.79 11.16 19.74
N HIS A 144 -15.78 12.41 19.25
CA HIS A 144 -15.24 12.78 17.94
C HIS A 144 -13.75 13.13 17.96
N GLY A 145 -13.06 12.94 19.09
CA GLY A 145 -11.64 13.30 19.25
C GLY A 145 -10.72 12.66 18.19
N PRO A 146 -10.78 11.33 17.95
CA PRO A 146 -9.96 10.68 16.94
C PRO A 146 -10.22 11.23 15.52
N ALA A 147 -11.48 11.34 15.11
CA ALA A 147 -11.86 11.81 13.77
C ALA A 147 -11.45 13.27 13.54
N ASN A 148 -11.70 14.14 14.51
CA ASN A 148 -11.32 15.55 14.41
C ASN A 148 -9.80 15.71 14.32
N MET A 149 -9.04 14.96 15.12
CA MET A 149 -7.58 15.00 15.07
C MET A 149 -7.02 14.47 13.76
N ALA A 150 -7.63 13.46 13.16
CA ALA A 150 -7.25 13.00 11.82
C ALA A 150 -7.39 14.13 10.80
N VAL A 151 -8.54 14.82 10.76
CA VAL A 151 -8.76 15.97 9.87
C VAL A 151 -7.71 17.07 10.09
N VAL A 152 -7.45 17.44 11.34
CA VAL A 152 -6.46 18.48 11.68
C VAL A 152 -5.05 18.08 11.22
N ARG A 153 -4.63 16.84 11.45
CA ARG A 153 -3.31 16.34 11.02
C ARG A 153 -3.19 16.32 9.50
N HIS A 154 -4.22 15.85 8.80
CA HIS A 154 -4.26 15.84 7.34
C HIS A 154 -4.19 17.26 6.75
N PHE A 155 -4.87 18.23 7.36
CA PHE A 155 -4.76 19.63 6.95
C PHE A 155 -3.34 20.17 7.20
N ALA A 156 -2.79 19.93 8.38
CA ALA A 156 -1.46 20.39 8.76
C ALA A 156 -0.34 19.79 7.89
N ILE A 157 -0.36 18.48 7.61
CA ILE A 157 0.65 17.84 6.76
C ILE A 157 0.61 18.39 5.33
N ASN A 158 -0.58 18.65 4.78
CA ASN A 158 -0.73 19.22 3.44
C ASN A 158 -0.10 20.61 3.36
N MET A 159 -0.37 21.50 4.32
CA MET A 159 0.26 22.83 4.37
C MET A 159 1.78 22.75 4.56
N VAL A 160 2.27 21.89 5.45
CA VAL A 160 3.72 21.74 5.69
C VAL A 160 4.44 21.19 4.46
N ARG A 161 3.77 20.33 3.66
CA ARG A 161 4.31 19.79 2.42
C ARG A 161 4.34 20.81 1.29
N SER A 162 3.29 21.62 1.14
CA SER A 162 3.18 22.61 0.04
C SER A 162 4.21 23.73 0.15
N HIS A 163 4.68 24.05 1.36
CA HIS A 163 5.69 25.08 1.55
C HIS A 163 7.04 24.70 0.90
N ASN A 164 7.54 25.54 0.00
CA ASN A 164 8.72 25.23 -0.80
C ASN A 164 10.03 25.68 -0.12
N ASP A 165 10.68 24.79 0.63
CA ASP A 165 12.04 24.97 1.12
C ASP A 165 12.84 23.66 1.14
N LYS A 166 14.14 23.74 1.47
CA LYS A 166 15.05 22.58 1.51
C LYS A 166 14.91 21.72 2.78
N ARG A 167 14.00 22.05 3.71
CA ARG A 167 13.89 21.36 5.00
C ARG A 167 12.99 20.13 4.89
N SER A 168 13.28 19.11 5.69
CA SER A 168 12.40 17.93 5.82
C SER A 168 11.07 18.31 6.50
N ILE A 169 10.02 17.50 6.29
CA ILE A 169 8.70 17.69 6.91
C ILE A 169 8.83 17.85 8.44
N LYS A 170 9.68 17.03 9.08
CA LYS A 170 9.95 17.10 10.52
C LYS A 170 10.50 18.47 10.93
N LEU A 171 11.45 19.01 10.18
CA LEU A 171 12.07 20.30 10.47
C LEU A 171 11.12 21.48 10.19
N ARG A 172 10.38 21.45 9.07
CA ARG A 172 9.36 22.47 8.77
C ARG A 172 8.32 22.54 9.88
N ARG A 173 7.77 21.38 10.29
CA ARG A 173 6.80 21.31 11.39
C ARG A 173 7.37 21.83 12.71
N ASN A 174 8.59 21.43 13.08
CA ASN A 174 9.22 21.89 14.32
C ASN A 174 9.46 23.41 14.30
N LYS A 175 9.93 23.94 13.17
CA LYS A 175 10.14 25.38 12.99
C LYS A 175 8.83 26.15 13.04
N ALA A 176 7.78 25.68 12.38
CA ALA A 176 6.45 26.30 12.43
C ALA A 176 5.91 26.41 13.87
N GLY A 177 6.10 25.36 14.69
CA GLY A 177 5.71 25.39 16.09
C GLY A 177 6.54 26.35 16.98
N ARG A 178 7.64 26.91 16.49
CA ARG A 178 8.57 27.76 17.26
C ARG A 178 8.77 29.15 16.67
N ASN A 179 8.27 29.42 15.47
CA ASN A 179 8.45 30.68 14.75
C ASN A 179 7.11 31.10 14.12
N PRO A 180 6.39 32.06 14.72
CA PRO A 180 5.09 32.51 14.23
C PRO A 180 5.11 33.07 12.80
N GLN A 181 6.19 33.75 12.41
CA GLN A 181 6.34 34.28 11.05
C GLN A 181 6.42 33.15 10.03
N TYR A 182 7.26 32.15 10.29
CA TYR A 182 7.38 30.98 9.43
C TYR A 182 6.10 30.13 9.40
N MET A 183 5.37 30.05 10.52
CA MET A 183 4.05 29.43 10.56
C MET A 183 3.04 30.19 9.67
N ALA A 184 3.04 31.52 9.73
CA ALA A 184 2.18 32.34 8.88
C ALA A 184 2.51 32.18 7.40
N GLU A 185 3.78 32.04 7.03
CA GLU A 185 4.21 31.73 5.66
C GLU A 185 3.64 30.40 5.16
N ILE A 186 3.63 29.36 6.01
CA ILE A 186 3.05 28.05 5.67
C ILE A 186 1.54 28.12 5.51
N ILE A 187 0.84 28.86 6.36
CA ILE A 187 -0.64 28.94 6.35
C ILE A 187 -1.15 29.77 5.17
N ARG A 188 -0.36 30.74 4.68
CA ARG A 188 -0.73 31.65 3.58
C ARG A 188 -0.33 31.14 2.19
N ALA A 189 0.44 30.06 2.11
CA ALA A 189 0.94 29.46 0.87
C ALA A 189 -0.14 28.58 0.21
#